data_AF-A0A329XKL4-F1
#
_entry.id   AF-A0A329XKL4-F1
#
_cell.length_a   1.000
_cell.length_b   1.000
_cell.length_c   1.000
_cell.angle_alpha   90.00
_cell.angle_beta   90.00
_cell.angle_gamma   90.00
#
_symmetry.space_group_name_H-M   'P 1'
#
loop_
_entity.id
_entity.type
_entity.pdbx_description
1 polymer ?
#
loop_
_entity_poly.entity_id
_entity_poly.type
_entity_poly.pdbx_seq_one_letter_code
_entity_poly.pdbx_strand_id
1 'polypeptide(L)'
;MQDAARVFYERGDYFHAVDEAVKRYVGATATKSEIPRDDPYRMLSKSFGKDGSISVFSRHMRNGGFTEQTADNVDRGQQNLSLGVLSAFRNTIDHEEQVELLKTGALTYEDCLDALSILSYLMRRLDGAERRPATKD
;
A
#
# COMPACT_ATOMS: atom_id res chain seq x y z
N MET A 1 -4.13 8.54 -6.53
CA MET A 1 -4.81 7.22 -6.40
C MET A 1 -6.17 7.26 -7.08
N GLN A 2 -7.05 8.21 -6.71
CA GLN A 2 -8.42 8.30 -7.23
C GLN A 2 -8.50 8.24 -8.75
N ASP A 3 -7.66 8.96 -9.50
CA ASP A 3 -7.75 8.97 -10.97
C ASP A 3 -7.54 7.60 -11.64
N ALA A 4 -6.75 6.70 -11.03
CA ALA A 4 -6.51 5.37 -11.61
C ALA A 4 -7.70 4.42 -11.40
N ALA A 5 -8.36 4.52 -10.25
CA ALA A 5 -9.45 3.63 -9.86
C ALA A 5 -10.85 4.19 -10.16
N ARG A 6 -10.99 5.51 -10.35
CA ARG A 6 -12.29 6.21 -10.40
C ARG A 6 -13.23 5.64 -11.44
N VAL A 7 -12.76 5.42 -12.67
CA VAL A 7 -13.61 4.93 -13.76
C VAL A 7 -14.19 3.54 -13.48
N PHE A 8 -13.43 2.68 -12.80
CA PHE A 8 -13.87 1.33 -12.44
C PHE A 8 -14.81 1.38 -11.24
N TYR A 9 -14.45 2.17 -10.23
CA TYR A 9 -15.28 2.40 -9.06
C TYR A 9 -16.68 2.92 -9.42
N GLU A 10 -16.75 3.95 -10.27
CA GLU A 10 -18.03 4.54 -10.71
C GLU A 10 -18.89 3.57 -11.55
N ARG A 11 -18.27 2.56 -12.16
CA ARG A 11 -18.94 1.50 -12.92
C ARG A 11 -19.29 0.27 -12.09
N GLY A 12 -18.94 0.26 -10.80
CA GLY A 12 -19.13 -0.90 -9.92
C GLY A 12 -18.14 -2.04 -10.17
N ASP A 13 -17.08 -1.81 -10.93
CA ASP A 13 -16.02 -2.79 -11.20
C ASP A 13 -14.94 -2.69 -10.12
N TYR A 14 -15.27 -3.14 -8.91
CA TYR A 14 -14.43 -2.93 -7.74
C TYR A 14 -13.15 -3.78 -7.75
N PHE A 15 -13.13 -4.93 -8.43
CA PHE A 15 -11.91 -5.72 -8.59
C PHE A 15 -10.87 -4.97 -9.42
N HIS A 16 -11.24 -4.43 -10.59
CA HIS A 16 -10.32 -3.61 -11.38
C HIS A 16 -9.94 -2.31 -10.67
N ALA A 17 -10.88 -1.72 -9.92
CA ALA A 17 -10.57 -0.54 -9.12
C ALA A 17 -9.46 -0.82 -8.09
N VAL A 18 -9.49 -1.97 -7.42
CA VAL A 18 -8.45 -2.39 -6.47
C VAL A 18 -7.13 -2.64 -7.18
N ASP A 19 -7.10 -3.41 -8.27
CA ASP A 19 -5.86 -3.72 -8.99
C ASP A 19 -5.15 -2.43 -9.50
N GLU A 20 -5.89 -1.51 -10.12
CA GLU A 20 -5.33 -0.24 -10.58
C GLU A 20 -4.92 0.69 -9.42
N ALA A 21 -5.64 0.67 -8.29
CA ALA A 21 -5.24 1.41 -7.10
C ALA A 21 -3.93 0.85 -6.51
N VAL A 22 -3.76 -0.47 -6.45
CA VAL A 22 -2.53 -1.12 -5.97
C VAL A 22 -1.37 -0.82 -6.90
N LYS A 23 -1.53 -0.96 -8.23
CA LYS A 23 -0.49 -0.59 -9.21
C LYS A 23 -0.05 0.85 -9.05
N ARG A 24 -1.00 1.78 -8.86
CA ARG A 24 -0.69 3.19 -8.62
C ARG A 24 0.08 3.39 -7.31
N TYR A 25 -0.31 2.71 -6.24
CA TYR A 25 0.38 2.77 -4.94
C TYR A 25 1.81 2.22 -5.02
N VAL A 26 1.99 1.07 -5.67
CA VAL A 26 3.30 0.46 -5.94
C VAL A 26 4.19 1.42 -6.73
N GLY A 27 3.68 2.01 -7.81
CA GLY A 27 4.44 2.96 -8.62
C GLY A 27 4.84 4.24 -7.87
N ALA A 28 3.93 4.79 -7.07
CA ALA A 28 4.21 5.95 -6.23
C ALA A 28 5.27 5.62 -5.16
N THR A 29 5.16 4.44 -4.53
CA THR A 29 6.13 3.99 -3.52
C THR A 29 7.51 3.83 -4.14
N ALA A 30 7.63 3.11 -5.25
CA ALA A 30 8.89 2.91 -5.97
C ALA A 30 9.56 4.25 -6.35
N THR A 31 8.78 5.23 -6.78
CA THR A 31 9.30 6.58 -7.08
C THR A 31 9.84 7.27 -5.83
N LYS A 32 9.13 7.15 -4.71
CA LYS A 32 9.51 7.78 -3.44
C LYS A 32 10.76 7.12 -2.82
N SER A 33 10.83 5.79 -2.85
CA SER A 33 11.90 4.99 -2.27
C SER A 33 13.12 4.80 -3.17
N GLU A 34 13.00 5.09 -4.47
CA GLU A 34 14.03 4.80 -5.49
C GLU A 34 14.37 3.31 -5.61
N ILE A 35 13.44 2.45 -5.22
CA ILE A 35 13.57 1.01 -5.39
C ILE A 35 12.78 0.60 -6.64
N PRO A 36 13.39 -0.10 -7.61
CA PRO A 36 12.69 -0.60 -8.78
C PRO A 36 11.47 -1.46 -8.42
N ARG A 37 10.45 -1.42 -9.26
CA ARG A 37 9.15 -2.12 -9.06
C ARG A 37 9.04 -3.45 -9.79
N ASP A 38 10.16 -4.03 -10.19
CA ASP A 38 10.26 -5.34 -10.87
C ASP A 38 9.72 -6.48 -10.00
N ASP A 39 9.91 -6.38 -8.69
CA ASP A 39 9.28 -7.23 -7.68
C ASP A 39 8.52 -6.34 -6.69
N PRO A 40 7.19 -6.14 -6.87
CA PRO A 40 6.40 -5.27 -6.00
C PRO A 40 6.43 -5.69 -4.52
N TYR A 41 6.50 -6.99 -4.23
CA TYR A 41 6.54 -7.48 -2.86
C TYR A 41 7.86 -7.07 -2.19
N ARG A 42 8.99 -7.39 -2.84
CA ARG A 42 10.32 -7.00 -2.35
C ARG A 42 10.48 -5.49 -2.29
N MET A 43 9.97 -4.77 -3.27
CA MET A 43 10.02 -3.30 -3.32
C MET A 43 9.28 -2.69 -2.15
N LEU A 44 8.03 -3.09 -1.87
CA LEU A 44 7.27 -2.60 -0.73
C LEU A 44 7.93 -2.98 0.61
N SER A 45 8.43 -4.21 0.71
CA SER A 45 9.14 -4.70 1.89
C SER A 45 10.40 -3.86 2.19
N LYS A 46 11.21 -3.52 1.18
CA LYS A 46 12.40 -2.67 1.35
C LYS A 46 12.09 -1.17 1.46
N SER A 47 10.91 -0.74 1.02
CA SER A 47 10.51 0.66 1.10
C SER A 47 10.13 1.05 2.52
N PHE A 48 9.36 0.21 3.21
CA PHE A 48 8.79 0.51 4.53
C PHE A 48 9.38 -0.37 5.64
N GLY A 49 8.88 -0.19 6.86
CA GLY A 49 9.37 -0.86 8.06
C GLY A 49 10.45 -0.04 8.79
N LYS A 50 10.93 -0.60 9.89
CA LYS A 50 11.99 0.01 10.72
C LYS A 50 13.23 0.33 9.88
N ASP A 51 13.66 -0.63 9.08
CA ASP A 51 14.84 -0.55 8.23
C ASP A 51 14.50 -0.17 6.77
N GLY A 52 13.28 0.31 6.53
CA GLY A 52 12.83 0.73 5.21
C GLY A 52 13.53 2.00 4.74
N SER A 53 13.73 2.13 3.43
CA SER A 53 14.34 3.33 2.81
C SER A 53 13.55 4.62 3.00
N ILE A 54 12.25 4.53 3.31
CA ILE A 54 11.39 5.68 3.62
C ILE A 54 10.66 5.45 4.96
N SER A 55 10.42 6.54 5.69
CA SER A 55 9.55 6.56 6.87
C SER A 55 8.29 7.37 6.55
N VAL A 56 7.13 6.85 6.92
CA VAL A 56 5.85 7.59 6.83
C VAL A 56 5.55 8.38 8.11
N PHE A 57 6.40 8.28 9.13
CA PHE A 57 6.18 8.89 10.43
C PHE A 57 7.26 9.88 10.89
N SER A 58 8.47 9.83 10.33
CA SER A 58 9.63 10.63 10.77
C SER A 58 9.32 12.12 10.95
N ARG A 59 8.52 12.72 10.05
CA ARG A 59 8.12 14.13 10.17
C ARG A 59 7.33 14.47 11.43
N HIS A 60 6.59 13.52 11.96
CA HIS A 60 5.75 13.69 13.16
C HIS A 60 6.58 13.59 14.45
N MET A 61 7.76 12.96 14.40
CA MET A 61 8.71 12.92 15.53
C MET A 61 9.24 14.30 15.89
N ARG A 62 9.32 15.23 14.93
CA ARG A 62 9.83 16.59 15.17
C ARG A 62 8.88 17.46 15.98
N ASN A 63 7.58 17.21 15.86
CA ASN A 63 6.53 18.07 16.42
C ASN A 63 5.74 17.40 17.55
N GLY A 64 5.91 16.09 17.76
CA GLY A 64 5.22 15.35 18.80
C GLY A 64 6.20 14.70 19.77
N GLY A 65 5.84 14.64 21.05
CA GLY A 65 6.59 13.90 22.08
C GLY A 65 6.43 12.39 21.97
N PHE A 66 6.54 11.85 20.74
CA PHE A 66 6.40 10.42 20.47
C PHE A 66 7.70 9.68 20.74
N THR A 67 7.59 8.39 21.07
CA THR A 67 8.74 7.52 21.23
C THR A 67 9.19 6.95 19.89
N GLU A 68 10.44 6.51 19.80
CA GLU A 68 10.93 5.75 18.64
C GLU A 68 10.10 4.49 18.40
N GLN A 69 9.64 3.82 19.47
CA GLN A 69 8.77 2.66 19.37
C GLN A 69 7.44 2.97 18.66
N THR A 70 6.88 4.17 18.87
CA THR A 70 5.68 4.62 18.15
C THR A 70 5.97 4.77 16.66
N ALA A 71 7.12 5.35 16.29
CA ALA A 71 7.53 5.47 14.89
C ALA A 71 7.72 4.09 14.24
N ASP A 72 8.43 3.18 14.92
CA ASP A 72 8.68 1.81 14.45
C ASP A 72 7.38 1.05 14.23
N ASN A 73 6.42 1.16 15.16
CA ASN A 73 5.11 0.52 15.03
C ASN A 73 4.33 1.03 13.82
N VAL A 74 4.39 2.34 13.57
CA VAL A 74 3.74 2.96 12.42
C VAL A 74 4.38 2.50 11.11
N ASP A 75 5.70 2.57 10.99
CA ASP A 75 6.41 2.23 9.75
C ASP A 75 6.30 0.73 9.44
N ARG A 76 6.33 -0.13 10.47
CA ARG A 76 6.04 -1.56 10.34
C ARG A 76 4.58 -1.81 9.97
N GLY A 77 3.65 -1.05 10.56
CA GLY A 77 2.23 -1.12 10.19
C GLY A 77 1.99 -0.79 8.72
N GLN A 78 2.63 0.27 8.22
CA GLN A 78 2.61 0.64 6.80
C GLN A 78 3.11 -0.51 5.92
N GLN A 79 4.24 -1.14 6.28
CA GLN A 79 4.80 -2.28 5.57
C GLN A 79 3.80 -3.46 5.53
N ASN A 80 3.31 -3.88 6.69
CA ASN A 80 2.42 -5.03 6.82
C ASN A 80 1.11 -4.85 6.04
N LEU A 81 0.48 -3.67 6.14
CA LEU A 81 -0.73 -3.37 5.40
C LEU A 81 -0.47 -3.30 3.89
N SER A 82 0.68 -2.76 3.46
CA SER A 82 1.06 -2.71 2.05
C SER A 82 1.22 -4.11 1.46
N LEU A 83 1.94 -4.98 2.16
CA LEU A 83 2.16 -6.37 1.74
C LEU A 83 0.85 -7.15 1.80
N GLY A 84 0.05 -6.95 2.84
CA GLY A 84 -1.25 -7.59 3.00
C GLY A 84 -2.23 -7.23 1.88
N VAL A 85 -2.32 -5.95 1.49
CA VAL A 85 -3.20 -5.56 0.37
C VAL A 85 -2.72 -6.14 -0.95
N LEU A 86 -1.40 -6.12 -1.20
CA LEU A 86 -0.83 -6.72 -2.40
C LEU A 86 -1.15 -8.23 -2.47
N SER A 87 -0.90 -8.96 -1.39
CA SER A 87 -1.03 -10.42 -1.38
C SER A 87 -2.48 -10.89 -1.30
N ALA A 88 -3.31 -10.25 -0.47
CA ALA A 88 -4.66 -10.73 -0.18
C ALA A 88 -5.69 -10.27 -1.22
N PHE A 89 -5.47 -9.13 -1.87
CA PHE A 89 -6.41 -8.59 -2.84
C PHE A 89 -5.85 -8.64 -4.25
N ARG A 90 -4.79 -7.88 -4.52
CA ARG A 90 -4.30 -7.75 -5.90
C ARG A 90 -3.85 -9.08 -6.49
N ASN A 91 -3.05 -9.85 -5.76
CA ASN A 91 -2.61 -11.16 -6.25
C ASN A 91 -3.77 -12.15 -6.36
N THR A 92 -4.71 -12.15 -5.42
CA THR A 92 -5.93 -12.99 -5.50
C THR A 92 -6.76 -12.67 -6.74
N ILE A 93 -7.00 -11.38 -7.01
CA ILE A 93 -7.74 -10.89 -8.19
C ILE A 93 -7.03 -11.29 -9.48
N ASP A 94 -5.70 -11.29 -9.49
CA ASP A 94 -4.89 -11.67 -10.66
C ASP A 94 -4.84 -13.19 -10.92
N HIS A 95 -4.96 -14.00 -9.86
CA HIS A 95 -4.80 -15.45 -9.94
C HIS A 95 -6.11 -16.21 -10.17
N GLU A 96 -7.27 -15.60 -9.89
CA GLU A 96 -8.56 -16.27 -9.91
C GLU A 96 -9.59 -15.57 -10.80
N GLU A 97 -10.62 -16.31 -11.22
CA GLU A 97 -11.75 -15.74 -11.94
C GLU A 97 -12.61 -14.89 -10.99
N GLN A 98 -12.73 -13.59 -11.29
CA GLN A 98 -13.52 -12.64 -10.51
C GLN A 98 -14.96 -13.09 -10.27
N VAL A 99 -15.57 -13.78 -11.25
CA VAL A 99 -16.93 -14.33 -11.13
C VAL A 99 -17.01 -15.41 -10.06
N GLU A 100 -16.02 -16.30 -9.97
CA GLU A 100 -16.02 -17.37 -8.97
C GLU A 100 -15.72 -16.82 -7.58
N LEU A 101 -14.81 -15.85 -7.46
CA LEU A 101 -14.56 -15.12 -6.21
C LEU A 101 -15.84 -14.49 -5.65
N LEU A 102 -16.60 -13.81 -6.50
CA LEU A 102 -17.84 -13.14 -6.10
C LEU A 102 -18.95 -14.15 -5.78
N LYS A 103 -19.14 -15.16 -6.64
CA LYS A 103 -20.20 -16.17 -6.49
C LYS A 103 -20.03 -17.01 -5.22
N THR A 104 -18.80 -17.29 -4.83
CA THR A 104 -18.50 -18.06 -3.61
C THR A 104 -18.46 -17.20 -2.34
N GLY A 105 -18.38 -15.87 -2.49
CA GLY A 105 -18.15 -14.95 -1.38
C GLY A 105 -16.70 -15.00 -0.86
N ALA A 106 -15.77 -15.58 -1.61
CA ALA A 106 -14.35 -15.61 -1.25
C ALA A 106 -13.70 -14.23 -1.34
N LEU A 107 -14.21 -13.35 -2.20
CA LEU A 107 -13.89 -11.93 -2.22
C LEU A 107 -15.11 -11.13 -2.72
N THR A 108 -15.65 -10.28 -1.86
CA THR A 108 -16.86 -9.50 -2.11
C THR A 108 -16.54 -8.08 -2.59
N TYR A 109 -17.57 -7.34 -3.00
CA TYR A 109 -17.43 -5.92 -3.33
C TYR A 109 -17.16 -5.07 -2.09
N GLU A 110 -17.76 -5.42 -0.95
CA GLU A 110 -17.48 -4.82 0.34
C GLU A 110 -16.00 -5.00 0.73
N ASP A 111 -15.44 -6.20 0.53
CA ASP A 111 -14.00 -6.44 0.75
C ASP A 111 -13.14 -5.54 -0.16
N CYS A 112 -13.57 -5.32 -1.40
CA CYS A 112 -12.87 -4.42 -2.32
C CYS A 112 -12.95 -2.96 -1.86
N LEU A 113 -14.09 -2.52 -1.32
CA LEU A 113 -14.26 -1.18 -0.76
C LEU A 113 -13.37 -0.97 0.49
N ASP A 114 -13.24 -2.01 1.32
CA ASP A 114 -12.32 -2.00 2.46
C ASP A 114 -10.86 -1.91 2.01
N ALA A 115 -10.47 -2.69 0.99
CA ALA A 115 -9.14 -2.60 0.39
C ALA A 115 -8.84 -1.20 -0.17
N LEU A 116 -9.79 -0.59 -0.87
CA LEU A 116 -9.67 0.79 -1.38
C LEU A 116 -9.54 1.81 -0.24
N SER A 117 -10.25 1.59 0.87
CA SER A 117 -10.13 2.42 2.07
C SER A 117 -8.75 2.34 2.72
N ILE A 118 -8.19 1.12 2.81
CA ILE A 118 -6.82 0.88 3.28
C ILE A 118 -5.81 1.54 2.34
N LEU A 119 -5.94 1.36 1.02
CA LEU A 119 -5.06 1.98 0.03
C LEU A 119 -5.10 3.51 0.10
N SER A 120 -6.28 4.08 0.30
CA SER A 120 -6.48 5.51 0.52
C SER A 120 -5.70 5.99 1.75
N TYR A 121 -5.76 5.24 2.86
CA TYR A 121 -4.96 5.50 4.06
C TYR A 121 -3.45 5.41 3.78
N LEU A 122 -2.99 4.33 3.13
CA LEU A 122 -1.58 4.10 2.82
C LEU A 122 -1.00 5.19 1.92
N MET A 123 -1.75 5.64 0.91
CA MET A 123 -1.34 6.71 0.01
C MET A 123 -1.18 8.05 0.74
N ARG A 124 -2.12 8.43 1.61
CA ARG A 124 -2.00 9.68 2.41
C ARG A 124 -0.75 9.69 3.30
N ARG A 125 -0.35 8.51 3.80
CA ARG A 125 0.88 8.36 4.59
C ARG A 125 2.13 8.48 3.71
N LEU A 126 2.10 7.87 2.54
CA LEU A 126 3.17 7.95 1.55
C LEU A 126 3.43 9.39 1.06
N ASP A 127 2.37 10.20 0.86
CA ASP A 127 2.50 11.61 0.47
C ASP A 127 3.41 12.38 1.44
N GLY A 128 3.29 12.04 2.73
CA GLY A 128 4.08 12.61 3.82
C GLY A 128 5.40 11.93 4.13
N ALA A 129 5.78 10.89 3.39
CA ALA A 129 6.96 10.10 3.70
C ALA A 129 8.25 10.87 3.43
N GLU A 130 9.27 10.58 4.22
CA GLU A 130 10.62 11.12 4.06
C GLU A 130 11.61 9.97 3.85
N ARG A 131 12.63 10.21 3.03
CA ARG A 131 13.71 9.23 2.86
C ARG A 131 14.55 9.15 4.11
N ARG A 132 14.92 7.94 4.50
CA ARG A 132 15.98 7.73 5.47
C ARG A 132 17.34 7.97 4.82
N PRO A 133 18.31 8.51 5.54
CA PRO A 133 19.69 8.51 5.09
C PRO A 133 20.12 7.07 4.81
N ALA A 134 20.88 6.83 3.74
CA ALA A 134 21.50 5.53 3.54
C ALA A 134 22.36 5.20 4.77
N THR A 135 22.08 4.08 5.43
CA THR A 135 22.97 3.52 6.44
C THR A 135 24.30 3.24 5.75
N LYS A 136 25.35 3.93 6.18
CA LYS A 136 26.73 3.54 5.84
C LYS A 136 27.03 2.32 6.71
N ASP A 137 27.14 1.17 6.06
CA ASP A 137 27.71 -0.04 6.66
C ASP A 137 29.17 0.21 7.08
#